data_AF-A0A3P5DJT2-F1
#
_entry.id   AF-A0A3P5DJT2-F1
#
_cell.length_a   1.000
_cell.length_b   1.000
_cell.length_c   1.000
_cell.angle_alpha   90.00
_cell.angle_beta   90.00
_cell.angle_gamma   90.00
#
_symmetry.space_group_name_H-M   'P 1'
#
loop_
_entity.id
_entity.type
_entity.pdbx_description
1 polymer ?
#
loop_
_entity_poly.entity_id
_entity_poly.type
_entity_poly.pdbx_seq_one_letter_code
_entity_poly.pdbx_strand_id
1 'polypeptide(L)' 'MSKINVKPVLLNGEQIQALKTIQEREHQKSCMGIAPSIHAVARKVFDAGLSKMEAGL' A
#
# COMPACT_ATOMS: atom_id res chain seq x y z
N MET A 1 -4.09 -20.51 -10.70
CA MET A 1 -4.15 -19.28 -9.90
C MET A 1 -5.23 -18.39 -10.50
N SER A 2 -6.33 -18.14 -9.79
CA SER A 2 -7.38 -17.23 -10.24
C SER A 2 -6.77 -15.83 -10.40
N LYS A 3 -6.82 -15.26 -11.61
CA LYS A 3 -6.41 -13.87 -11.86
C LYS A 3 -7.22 -12.96 -10.93
N ILE A 4 -6.57 -12.36 -9.94
CA ILE A 4 -7.19 -11.29 -9.15
C ILE A 4 -7.50 -10.17 -10.14
N ASN A 5 -8.78 -9.92 -10.38
CA ASN A 5 -9.24 -8.89 -11.31
C ASN A 5 -9.05 -7.51 -10.67
N VAL A 6 -7.86 -6.95 -10.82
CA VAL A 6 -7.52 -5.62 -10.30
C VAL A 6 -7.89 -4.55 -11.33
N LYS A 7 -8.59 -3.50 -10.89
CA LYS A 7 -8.83 -2.30 -11.70
C LYS A 7 -7.82 -1.22 -11.28
N PRO A 8 -7.07 -0.61 -12.22
CA PRO A 8 -6.12 0.44 -11.88
C PRO A 8 -6.85 1.71 -11.44
N VAL A 9 -6.28 2.41 -10.45
CA VAL A 9 -6.72 3.73 -9.98
C VAL A 9 -5.56 4.70 -10.16
N LEU A 10 -5.86 5.90 -10.66
CA LEU A 10 -4.87 6.95 -10.84
C LEU A 10 -4.52 7.57 -9.49
N LEU A 11 -3.22 7.72 -9.25
CA LEU A 11 -2.67 8.40 -8.08
C LEU A 11 -1.77 9.53 -8.57
N ASN A 12 -1.76 10.63 -7.83
CA ASN A 12 -0.85 11.73 -8.11
C ASN A 12 0.58 11.42 -7.64
N GLY A 13 1.55 12.26 -8.03
CA GLY A 13 2.96 12.05 -7.71
C GLY A 13 3.25 12.02 -6.21
N GLU A 14 2.57 12.86 -5.43
CA GLU A 14 2.75 12.94 -3.97
C GLU A 14 2.26 11.66 -3.27
N GLN A 15 1.13 11.12 -3.71
CA GLN A 15 0.59 9.85 -3.22
C GLN A 15 1.55 8.70 -3.53
N ILE A 16 2.10 8.65 -4.75
CA ILE A 16 3.10 7.64 -5.12
C ILE A 16 4.36 7.79 -4.26
N GLN A 17 4.81 9.02 -4.01
CA GLN A 17 5.98 9.28 -3.17
C GLN A 17 5.75 8.84 -1.72
N ALA A 18 4.56 9.10 -1.17
CA ALA A 18 4.19 8.63 0.17
C ALA A 18 4.21 7.09 0.26
N LEU A 19 3.69 6.39 -0.76
CA LEU A 19 3.74 4.93 -0.82
C LEU A 19 5.18 4.40 -0.85
N LYS A 20 6.08 5.04 -1.61
CA LYS A 20 7.51 4.70 -1.64
C LYS A 20 8.19 4.90 -0.29
N THR A 21 7.88 5.99 0.40
CA THR A 21 8.43 6.24 1.75
C THR A 21 7.98 5.17 2.75
N ILE A 22 6.72 4.70 2.66
CA ILE A 22 6.25 3.58 3.49
C ILE A 22 6.98 2.29 3.12
N GLN A 23 7.12 2.00 1.83
CA GLN A 23 7.84 0.82 1.34
C GLN A 23 9.28 0.76 1.88
N GLU A 24 9.98 1.89 1.83
CA GLU A 24 11.35 2.01 2.34
C GLU A 24 11.44 1.77 3.86
N ARG A 25 10.50 2.33 4.63
CA ARG A 25 10.44 2.06 6.09
C ARG A 25 10.21 0.58 6.40
N GLU A 26 9.37 -0.09 5.63
CA GLU A 26 9.10 -1.52 5.82
C GLU A 26 10.30 -2.38 5.39
N HIS A 27 11.05 -1.96 4.37
CA HIS A 27 12.32 -2.58 4.00
C HIS A 27 13.35 -2.49 5.14
N GLN A 28 13.52 -1.31 5.74
CA GLN A 28 14.45 -1.09 6.85
C GLN A 28 14.12 -1.90 8.10
N LYS A 29 12.84 -2.18 8.34
CA LYS A 29 12.39 -3.02 9.48
C LYS A 29 12.54 -4.51 9.23
N SER A 30 12.80 -4.92 7.99
CA SER A 30 12.84 -6.33 7.62
C SER A 30 14.20 -6.93 7.99
N CYS A 31 14.26 -7.72 9.07
CA CYS A 31 15.45 -8.50 9.42
C CYS A 31 15.90 -9.47 8.32
N MET A 32 15.04 -9.76 7.33
CA MET A 32 15.35 -10.63 6.18
C MET A 32 15.59 -9.84 4.88
N GLY A 33 15.56 -8.51 4.91
CA GLY A 33 15.76 -7.66 3.73
C GLY A 33 14.63 -7.72 2.70
N ILE A 34 13.46 -8.24 3.06
CA ILE A 34 12.31 -8.37 2.16
C ILE A 34 11.40 -7.16 2.35
N ALA A 35 11.34 -6.29 1.33
CA ALA A 35 10.36 -5.22 1.25
C ALA A 35 9.06 -5.71 0.60
N PRO A 36 7.88 -5.27 1.08
CA PRO A 36 6.64 -5.46 0.33
C PRO A 36 6.69 -4.71 -1.01
N SER A 37 5.96 -5.20 -2.02
CA SER A 37 5.82 -4.45 -3.28
C SER A 37 5.00 -3.18 -3.09
N ILE A 38 5.19 -2.20 -3.98
CA ILE A 38 4.41 -0.94 -3.95
C ILE A 38 2.89 -1.21 -3.98
N HIS A 39 2.44 -2.24 -4.70
CA HIS A 39 1.04 -2.65 -4.74
C HIS A 39 0.54 -3.28 -3.43
N ALA A 40 1.41 -3.97 -2.69
CA ALA A 40 1.06 -4.48 -1.37
C ALA A 40 0.94 -3.34 -0.35
N VAL A 41 1.86 -2.36 -0.41
CA VAL A 41 1.78 -1.14 0.40
C VAL A 41 0.52 -0.35 0.09
N ALA A 42 0.22 -0.13 -1.20
CA ALA A 42 -0.99 0.57 -1.63
C ALA A 42 -2.26 -0.08 -1.07
N ARG A 43 -2.40 -1.40 -1.20
CA ARG A 43 -3.55 -2.13 -0.64
C ARG A 43 -3.68 -1.94 0.87
N LYS A 44 -2.60 -2.12 1.63
CA LYS A 44 -2.62 -1.88 3.09
C LYS A 44 -3.07 -0.46 3.46
N VAL A 45 -2.62 0.55 2.71
CA VAL A 45 -3.02 1.94 2.94
C VAL A 45 -4.50 2.15 2.63
N PHE A 46 -4.98 1.60 1.50
CA PHE A 46 -6.39 1.67 1.11
C PHE A 46 -7.29 0.95 2.13
N ASP A 47 -6.94 -0.28 2.52
CA ASP A 47 -7.69 -1.07 3.49
C ASP A 47 -7.80 -0.32 4.83
N ALA A 48 -6.69 0.23 5.32
CA ALA A 48 -6.68 1.03 6.55
C ALA A 48 -7.50 2.33 6.46
N GLY A 49 -7.53 2.97 5.28
CA GLY A 49 -8.36 4.13 5.03
C GLY A 49 -9.85 3.79 4.99
N LEU A 50 -10.21 2.74 4.25
CA LEU A 50 -11.59 2.26 4.14
C LEU A 50 -12.13 1.82 5.50
N SER A 51 -11.37 1.03 6.28
CA SER A 51 -11.79 0.63 7.62
C SER A 51 -12.07 1.83 8.54
N LYS A 52 -11.31 2.92 8.41
CA LYS A 52 -11.57 4.14 9.19
C LYS A 52 -12.84 4.87 8.74
N MET A 53 -13.11 4.89 7.43
CA MET A 53 -14.33 5.52 6.89
C MET A 53 -15.59 4.70 7.19
N GLU A 54 -15.49 3.37 7.19
CA GLU A 54 -16.60 2.46 7.49
C GLU A 54 -16.90 2.40 9.00
N ALA A 55 -15.87 2.56 9.85
CA ALA A 55 -16.02 2.58 11.31
C ALA A 55 -16.64 3.87 11.87
N GLY A 56 -17.08 4.81 11.04
CA GLY A 56 -17.81 5.99 11.47
C GLY A 56 -16.95 6.99 12.26
N LEU A 57 -15.78 7.33 11.72
CA LEU A 57 -15.26 8.70 11.88
C LEU A 57 -15.86 9.60 10.80
#